data_AF-A0A3M0GBA0-F1
#
_entry.id   AF-A0A3M0GBA0-F1
#
_cell.length_a   1.000
_cell.length_b   1.000
_cell.length_c   1.000
_cell.angle_alpha   90.00
_cell.angle_beta   90.00
_cell.angle_gamma   90.00
#
_symmetry.space_group_name_H-M   'P 1'
#
loop_
_entity.id
_entity.type
_entity.pdbx_description
1 polymer ?
#
loop_
_entity_poly.entity_id
_entity_poly.type
_entity_poly.pdbx_seq_one_letter_code
_entity_poly.pdbx_strand_id
1 'polypeptide(L)'
;MRALLVTITTAVMVMSASLWIPQAAALPVAPEPVAPVTGIPTPCPVTHAWPGDDAPLATITAALTKNFGFKLIGSQWTEASRASIKILWQTLDAVDCTGYVTALQAKVNGNVGINAATISGFAWGDWSLTKPNYVTMDFSKFQRALDSGDEGRLVRLVTHEMAHVLNSDRFEDPAYWKTFTQLYAEQGRFSEYASSSVTETFADVVGYYVGRCALENPYDTGEHDAYYEFARTYVFGGKEFGPAPGEKPNCTVPAPGAETPLPGKPTPQSWVEAVSGE
;
A
#
# COMPACT_ATOMS: atom_id res chain seq x y z
N MET A 1 78.13 41.27 9.16
CA MET A 1 77.59 41.50 10.51
C MET A 1 77.49 42.99 10.77
N ARG A 2 76.28 43.55 10.68
CA ARG A 2 75.88 44.85 11.24
C ARG A 2 74.40 45.04 10.93
N ALA A 3 73.61 45.05 11.99
CA ALA A 3 72.17 45.23 11.99
C ALA A 3 71.83 46.67 11.55
N LEU A 4 70.79 46.81 10.73
CA LEU A 4 70.19 48.10 10.40
C LEU A 4 68.69 47.99 10.70
N LEU A 5 68.30 48.70 11.76
CA LEU A 5 66.93 49.02 12.12
C LEU A 5 66.37 50.02 11.10
N VAL A 6 65.23 49.71 10.50
CA VAL A 6 64.32 50.72 9.95
C VAL A 6 62.92 50.42 10.48
N THR A 7 62.44 51.37 11.27
CA THR A 7 61.08 51.52 11.78
C THR A 7 60.12 51.77 10.63
N ILE A 8 59.06 50.98 10.52
CA ILE A 8 57.87 51.32 9.71
C ILE A 8 56.65 51.27 10.63
N THR A 9 56.00 52.42 10.73
CA THR A 9 54.76 52.71 11.44
C THR A 9 53.60 51.97 10.77
N THR A 10 53.01 50.99 11.46
CA THR A 10 51.81 50.31 10.95
C THR A 10 50.56 51.00 11.50
N ALA A 11 49.83 51.67 10.63
CA ALA A 11 48.51 52.21 10.89
C ALA A 11 47.51 51.05 11.12
N VAL A 12 46.78 51.08 12.24
CA VAL A 12 45.67 50.16 12.50
C VAL A 12 44.45 50.63 11.71
N MET A 13 44.20 50.03 10.55
CA MET A 13 42.90 50.12 9.88
C MET A 13 41.93 49.18 10.61
N VAL A 14 40.94 49.77 11.28
CA VAL A 14 39.76 49.04 11.74
C VAL A 14 38.88 48.80 10.51
N MET A 15 39.03 47.64 9.87
CA MET A 15 38.04 47.16 8.90
C MET A 15 36.82 46.66 9.66
N SER A 16 35.73 47.41 9.61
CA SER A 16 34.39 46.95 9.94
C SER A 16 33.97 45.89 8.91
N ALA A 17 34.32 44.63 9.20
CA ALA A 17 33.80 43.49 8.46
C ALA A 17 32.29 43.42 8.71
N SER A 18 31.50 43.82 7.72
CA SER A 18 30.06 43.56 7.69
C SER A 18 29.87 42.05 7.70
N LEU A 19 29.45 41.49 8.84
CA LEU A 19 29.04 40.11 8.96
C LEU A 19 27.79 39.92 8.09
N TRP A 20 27.98 39.46 6.85
CA TRP A 20 26.92 38.82 6.09
C TRP A 20 26.63 37.49 6.78
N ILE A 21 25.63 37.48 7.66
CA ILE A 21 25.05 36.25 8.18
C ILE A 21 24.24 35.67 7.02
N PRO A 22 24.59 34.50 6.45
CA PRO A 22 23.73 33.83 5.49
C PRO A 22 22.43 33.49 6.22
N GLN A 23 21.32 34.11 5.82
CA GLN A 23 20.01 33.63 6.22
C GLN A 23 19.82 32.26 5.56
N ALA A 24 19.88 31.21 6.37
CA ALA A 24 19.43 29.90 5.96
C ALA A 24 17.95 30.05 5.58
N ALA A 25 17.66 29.94 4.28
CA ALA A 25 16.29 29.74 3.84
C ALA A 25 15.82 28.45 4.52
N ALA A 26 14.81 28.56 5.39
CA ALA A 26 14.18 27.39 5.99
C ALA A 26 13.74 26.47 4.84
N LEU A 27 14.28 25.27 4.80
CA LEU A 27 13.83 24.24 3.88
C LEU A 27 12.31 24.06 4.10
N PRO A 28 11.51 23.85 3.04
CA PRO A 28 10.11 23.52 3.21
C PRO A 28 10.01 22.35 4.19
N VAL A 29 9.22 22.53 5.25
CA VAL A 29 8.97 21.51 6.26
C VAL A 29 8.50 20.26 5.51
N ALA A 30 9.27 19.18 5.63
CA ALA A 30 8.87 17.90 5.07
C ALA A 30 7.48 17.55 5.65
N PRO A 31 6.51 17.12 4.81
CA PRO A 31 5.21 16.72 5.33
C PRO A 31 5.39 15.63 6.39
N GLU A 32 4.64 15.73 7.48
CA GLU A 32 4.70 14.75 8.57
C GLU A 32 4.43 13.35 8.02
N PRO A 33 5.24 12.33 8.39
CA PRO A 33 4.99 10.95 8.00
C PRO A 33 3.60 10.51 8.46
N VAL A 34 2.74 10.11 7.54
CA VAL A 34 1.45 9.51 7.87
C VAL A 34 1.73 8.16 8.53
N ALA A 35 1.26 7.97 9.77
CA ALA A 35 1.39 6.70 10.46
C ALA A 35 0.80 5.57 9.61
N PRO A 36 1.53 4.45 9.42
CA PRO A 36 1.01 3.34 8.64
C PRO A 36 -0.17 2.71 9.36
N VAL A 37 -1.14 2.28 8.55
CA VAL A 37 -2.30 1.53 9.04
C VAL A 37 -1.88 0.09 9.28
N THR A 38 -2.45 -0.52 10.31
CA THR A 38 -2.12 -1.88 10.75
C THR A 38 -2.25 -2.83 9.56
N GLY A 39 -1.17 -3.52 9.21
CA GLY A 39 -1.19 -4.49 8.13
C GLY A 39 -1.09 -3.97 6.69
N ILE A 40 -0.84 -2.68 6.48
CA ILE A 40 -0.34 -2.15 5.18
C ILE A 40 1.18 -2.05 5.25
N PRO A 41 1.93 -2.91 4.53
CA PRO A 41 3.37 -2.74 4.50
C PRO A 41 3.78 -1.43 3.83
N THR A 42 4.88 -0.86 4.30
CA THR A 42 5.47 0.38 3.77
C THR A 42 6.79 0.06 3.07
N PRO A 43 6.78 -0.66 1.95
CA PRO A 43 8.01 -0.98 1.23
C PRO A 43 8.62 0.31 0.64
N CYS A 44 7.78 1.32 0.42
CA CYS A 44 8.11 2.55 -0.28
C CYS A 44 7.78 3.78 0.57
N PRO A 45 8.52 4.87 0.38
CA PRO A 45 8.11 6.17 0.89
C PRO A 45 6.73 6.53 0.35
N VAL A 46 5.91 7.13 1.21
CA VAL A 46 4.59 7.65 0.82
C VAL A 46 4.77 8.67 -0.29
N THR A 47 4.11 8.44 -1.43
CA THR A 47 4.19 9.34 -2.60
C THR A 47 2.95 10.23 -2.68
N HIS A 48 1.81 9.66 -2.31
CA HIS A 48 0.51 10.30 -2.27
C HIS A 48 -0.07 10.13 -0.87
N ALA A 49 0.24 11.07 0.02
CA ALA A 49 -0.31 11.07 1.38
C ALA A 49 -1.84 11.06 1.37
N TRP A 50 -2.43 10.31 2.31
CA TRP A 50 -3.87 10.34 2.53
C TRP A 50 -4.33 11.79 2.76
N PRO A 51 -5.34 12.31 2.04
CA PRO A 51 -5.75 13.71 2.13
C PRO A 51 -6.25 14.16 3.51
N GLY A 52 -6.50 13.22 4.43
CA GLY A 52 -6.92 13.48 5.80
C GLY A 52 -8.33 12.97 6.09
N ASP A 53 -8.58 12.61 7.35
CA ASP A 53 -9.85 12.02 7.76
C ASP A 53 -11.02 13.01 7.69
N ASP A 54 -10.74 14.32 7.70
CA ASP A 54 -11.73 15.39 7.55
C ASP A 54 -11.86 15.94 6.12
N ALA A 55 -11.03 15.45 5.17
CA ALA A 55 -11.08 15.92 3.79
C ALA A 55 -12.43 15.57 3.14
N PRO A 56 -13.07 16.50 2.40
CA PRO A 56 -14.34 16.21 1.72
C PRO A 56 -14.19 15.01 0.78
N LEU A 57 -15.17 14.10 0.75
CA LEU A 57 -15.07 12.90 -0.06
C LEU A 57 -14.80 13.18 -1.55
N ALA A 58 -15.38 14.25 -2.10
CA ALA A 58 -15.12 14.66 -3.48
C ALA A 58 -13.64 15.01 -3.74
N THR A 59 -12.93 15.51 -2.72
CA THR A 59 -11.49 15.77 -2.81
C THR A 59 -10.70 14.47 -2.83
N ILE A 60 -11.08 13.51 -1.98
CA ILE A 60 -10.45 12.19 -1.92
C ILE A 60 -10.62 11.44 -3.23
N THR A 61 -11.84 11.37 -3.77
CA THR A 61 -12.12 10.64 -5.01
C THR A 61 -11.44 11.31 -6.22
N ALA A 62 -11.46 12.64 -6.30
CA ALA A 62 -10.73 13.36 -7.35
C ALA A 62 -9.22 13.14 -7.27
N ALA A 63 -8.65 13.14 -6.07
CA ALA A 63 -7.22 12.89 -5.87
C ALA A 63 -6.84 11.44 -6.20
N LEU A 64 -7.71 10.47 -5.90
CA LEU A 64 -7.49 9.05 -6.23
C LEU A 64 -7.45 8.86 -7.75
N THR A 65 -8.41 9.45 -8.48
CA THR A 65 -8.37 9.45 -9.95
C THR A 65 -7.13 10.16 -10.49
N LYS A 66 -6.77 11.32 -9.93
CA LYS A 66 -5.62 12.10 -10.39
C LYS A 66 -4.29 11.36 -10.20
N ASN A 67 -4.10 10.73 -9.04
CA ASN A 67 -2.83 10.13 -8.67
C ASN A 67 -2.67 8.72 -9.25
N PHE A 68 -3.74 7.92 -9.27
CA PHE A 68 -3.67 6.50 -9.64
C PHE A 68 -4.37 6.17 -10.96
N GLY A 69 -5.03 7.14 -11.60
CA GLY A 69 -5.63 6.99 -12.93
C GLY A 69 -6.98 6.24 -12.97
N PHE A 70 -7.50 5.76 -11.84
CA PHE A 70 -8.73 4.97 -11.82
C PHE A 70 -10.00 5.84 -11.99
N LYS A 71 -10.91 5.37 -12.86
CA LYS A 71 -12.28 5.90 -12.95
C LYS A 71 -13.13 5.34 -11.81
N LEU A 72 -13.78 6.20 -11.05
CA LEU A 72 -14.51 5.80 -9.84
C LEU A 72 -16.01 5.91 -10.04
N ILE A 73 -16.72 4.83 -9.70
CA ILE A 73 -18.18 4.75 -9.79
C ILE A 73 -18.75 3.90 -8.65
N GLY A 74 -20.07 3.84 -8.55
CA GLY A 74 -20.76 2.99 -7.58
C GLY A 74 -21.30 3.81 -6.42
N SER A 75 -22.25 3.23 -5.68
CA SER A 75 -23.00 3.94 -4.64
C SER A 75 -22.30 3.99 -3.28
N GLN A 76 -21.20 3.25 -3.10
CA GLN A 76 -20.50 3.16 -1.81
C GLN A 76 -19.33 4.13 -1.67
N TRP A 77 -19.11 5.05 -2.63
CA TRP A 77 -18.31 6.24 -2.38
C TRP A 77 -19.08 7.19 -1.46
N THR A 78 -19.04 6.91 -0.17
CA THR A 78 -19.76 7.65 0.88
C THR A 78 -18.89 7.85 2.10
N GLU A 79 -19.26 8.79 2.96
CA GLU A 79 -18.60 9.02 4.26
C GLU A 79 -18.60 7.76 5.14
N ALA A 80 -19.67 6.95 5.09
CA ALA A 80 -19.75 5.70 5.84
C ALA A 80 -18.69 4.67 5.42
N SER A 81 -18.13 4.79 4.21
CA SER A 81 -17.08 3.90 3.69
C SER A 81 -15.69 4.50 3.76
N ARG A 82 -15.49 5.63 4.46
CA ARG A 82 -14.22 6.36 4.52
C ARG A 82 -13.04 5.49 4.93
N ALA A 83 -13.21 4.62 5.92
CA ALA A 83 -12.16 3.72 6.37
C ALA A 83 -11.76 2.71 5.27
N SER A 84 -12.73 2.12 4.56
CA SER A 84 -12.45 1.23 3.41
C SER A 84 -11.74 1.97 2.28
N ILE A 85 -12.15 3.20 2.00
CA ILE A 85 -11.52 4.07 0.99
C ILE A 85 -10.07 4.39 1.37
N LYS A 86 -9.80 4.64 2.66
CA LYS A 86 -8.45 4.88 3.17
C LYS A 86 -7.55 3.67 2.98
N ILE A 87 -8.03 2.46 3.28
CA ILE A 87 -7.28 1.21 3.01
C ILE A 87 -6.97 1.05 1.52
N LEU A 88 -7.96 1.27 0.65
CA LEU A 88 -7.73 1.24 -0.80
C LEU A 88 -6.65 2.23 -1.21
N TRP A 89 -6.75 3.49 -0.78
CA TRP A 89 -5.78 4.54 -1.08
C TRP A 89 -4.36 4.15 -0.67
N GLN A 90 -4.19 3.75 0.59
CA GLN A 90 -2.88 3.45 1.14
C GLN A 90 -2.28 2.17 0.55
N THR A 91 -3.13 1.19 0.20
CA THR A 91 -2.68 0.00 -0.53
C THR A 91 -2.16 0.36 -1.91
N LEU A 92 -2.86 1.25 -2.64
CA LEU A 92 -2.41 1.72 -3.96
C LEU A 92 -1.10 2.50 -3.86
N ASP A 93 -0.97 3.42 -2.90
CA ASP A 93 0.27 4.18 -2.66
C ASP A 93 1.45 3.25 -2.31
N ALA A 94 1.23 2.22 -1.48
CA ALA A 94 2.26 1.28 -1.07
C ALA A 94 2.86 0.48 -2.25
N VAL A 95 2.07 0.18 -3.27
CA VAL A 95 2.51 -0.58 -4.46
C VAL A 95 2.92 0.31 -5.63
N ASP A 96 2.62 1.61 -5.60
CA ASP A 96 2.76 2.51 -6.76
C ASP A 96 4.22 2.61 -7.26
N CYS A 97 5.16 2.65 -6.32
CA CYS A 97 6.61 2.68 -6.58
C CYS A 97 7.17 1.48 -7.37
N THR A 98 6.41 0.40 -7.51
CA THR A 98 6.84 -0.83 -8.21
C THR A 98 6.47 -0.81 -9.70
N GLY A 99 5.72 0.19 -10.14
CA GLY A 99 5.12 0.23 -11.48
C GLY A 99 3.86 -0.64 -11.62
N TYR A 100 3.43 -1.32 -10.54
CA TYR A 100 2.24 -2.17 -10.54
C TYR A 100 0.99 -1.41 -11.02
N VAL A 101 0.64 -0.28 -10.41
CA VAL A 101 -0.53 0.54 -10.80
C VAL A 101 -0.47 0.95 -12.27
N THR A 102 0.70 1.37 -12.75
CA THR A 102 0.93 1.71 -14.15
C THR A 102 0.69 0.51 -15.08
N ALA A 103 1.19 -0.67 -14.70
CA ALA A 103 0.99 -1.91 -15.44
C ALA A 103 -0.50 -2.28 -15.52
N LEU A 104 -1.28 -2.12 -14.43
CA LEU A 104 -2.72 -2.37 -14.44
C LEU A 104 -3.42 -1.46 -15.45
N GLN A 105 -3.11 -0.17 -15.45
CA GLN A 105 -3.70 0.79 -16.38
C GLN A 105 -3.38 0.44 -17.83
N ALA A 106 -2.18 -0.06 -18.11
CA ALA A 106 -1.79 -0.47 -19.46
C ALA A 106 -2.62 -1.65 -20.01
N LYS A 107 -3.11 -2.57 -19.16
CA LYS A 107 -3.82 -3.80 -19.60
C LYS A 107 -5.14 -3.53 -20.33
N VAL A 108 -5.81 -2.42 -20.03
CA VAL A 108 -7.11 -2.06 -20.62
C VAL A 108 -7.10 -0.65 -21.22
N ASN A 109 -5.96 -0.25 -21.78
CA ASN A 109 -5.77 1.06 -22.44
C ASN A 109 -6.20 2.25 -21.55
N GLY A 110 -5.85 2.21 -20.26
CA GLY A 110 -6.14 3.26 -19.28
C GLY A 110 -7.60 3.33 -18.81
N ASN A 111 -8.38 2.26 -19.00
CA ASN A 111 -9.80 2.21 -18.61
C ASN A 111 -10.09 1.35 -17.38
N VAL A 112 -9.09 0.98 -16.58
CA VAL A 112 -9.37 0.27 -15.32
C VAL A 112 -10.13 1.22 -14.41
N GLY A 113 -11.35 0.85 -14.05
CA GLY A 113 -12.13 1.57 -13.06
C GLY A 113 -12.21 0.83 -11.73
N ILE A 114 -12.65 1.54 -10.70
CA ILE A 114 -13.03 0.97 -9.41
C ILE A 114 -14.51 1.24 -9.18
N ASN A 115 -15.26 0.16 -8.96
CA ASN A 115 -16.69 0.19 -8.71
C ASN A 115 -16.95 -0.14 -7.23
N ALA A 116 -17.28 0.86 -6.42
CA ALA A 116 -17.63 0.66 -5.02
C ALA A 116 -19.12 0.31 -4.91
N ALA A 117 -19.45 -0.98 -4.88
CA ALA A 117 -20.82 -1.49 -4.97
C ALA A 117 -21.02 -2.79 -4.20
N THR A 118 -22.25 -3.07 -3.79
CA THR A 118 -22.60 -4.33 -3.14
C THR A 118 -22.54 -5.49 -4.14
N ILE A 119 -21.87 -6.56 -3.74
CA ILE A 119 -21.76 -7.81 -4.52
C ILE A 119 -22.62 -8.88 -3.84
N SER A 120 -23.37 -9.65 -4.62
CA SER A 120 -24.17 -10.76 -4.07
C SER A 120 -23.27 -11.93 -3.61
N GLY A 121 -23.76 -12.74 -2.67
CA GLY A 121 -23.05 -13.92 -2.18
C GLY A 121 -21.82 -13.61 -1.32
N PHE A 122 -20.85 -14.52 -1.34
CA PHE A 122 -19.70 -14.51 -0.44
C PHE A 122 -18.50 -13.68 -0.93
N ALA A 123 -18.48 -13.24 -2.18
CA ALA A 123 -17.38 -12.46 -2.76
C ALA A 123 -17.32 -11.04 -2.18
N TRP A 124 -16.10 -10.52 -1.97
CA TRP A 124 -15.85 -9.18 -1.41
C TRP A 124 -15.34 -8.20 -2.47
N GLY A 125 -14.85 -8.74 -3.59
CA GLY A 125 -14.55 -8.02 -4.81
C GLY A 125 -14.75 -8.91 -6.02
N ASP A 126 -14.66 -8.32 -7.20
CA ASP A 126 -14.54 -9.03 -8.46
C ASP A 126 -13.87 -8.15 -9.52
N TRP A 127 -13.25 -8.78 -10.52
CA TRP A 127 -12.85 -8.11 -11.75
C TRP A 127 -13.80 -8.43 -12.90
N SER A 128 -14.41 -7.38 -13.47
CA SER A 128 -15.24 -7.44 -14.68
C SER A 128 -16.52 -8.29 -14.61
N LEU A 129 -16.87 -8.91 -13.48
CA LEU A 129 -18.08 -9.72 -13.34
C LEU A 129 -19.30 -8.84 -13.07
N THR A 130 -19.19 -7.94 -12.10
CA THR A 130 -20.25 -6.98 -11.76
C THR A 130 -20.29 -5.84 -12.78
N LYS A 131 -19.12 -5.40 -13.28
CA LYS A 131 -19.05 -4.38 -14.32
C LYS A 131 -17.80 -4.53 -15.20
N PRO A 132 -17.93 -4.61 -16.53
CA PRO A 132 -16.79 -4.79 -17.44
C PRO A 132 -15.73 -3.69 -17.29
N ASN A 133 -14.46 -4.08 -17.20
CA ASN A 133 -13.29 -3.23 -17.00
C ASN A 133 -13.22 -2.49 -15.65
N TYR A 134 -13.99 -2.95 -14.64
CA TYR A 134 -13.91 -2.42 -13.28
C TYR A 134 -13.53 -3.51 -12.29
N VAL A 135 -12.66 -3.14 -11.35
CA VAL A 135 -12.53 -3.86 -10.10
C VAL A 135 -13.67 -3.39 -9.21
N THR A 136 -14.59 -4.30 -8.90
CA THR A 136 -15.67 -4.03 -7.95
C THR A 136 -15.19 -4.37 -6.55
N MET A 137 -15.43 -3.47 -5.59
CA MET A 137 -15.14 -3.70 -4.17
C MET A 137 -16.40 -3.42 -3.36
N ASP A 138 -16.78 -4.36 -2.50
CA ASP A 138 -17.90 -4.20 -1.60
C ASP A 138 -17.42 -3.61 -0.26
N PHE A 139 -17.38 -2.29 -0.19
CA PHE A 139 -16.98 -1.56 1.01
C PHE A 139 -17.89 -1.85 2.21
N SER A 140 -19.15 -2.24 2.00
CA SER A 140 -20.01 -2.67 3.10
C SER A 140 -19.55 -3.98 3.74
N LYS A 141 -18.94 -4.88 2.96
CA LYS A 141 -18.30 -6.09 3.49
C LYS A 141 -16.95 -5.77 4.11
N PHE A 142 -16.18 -4.85 3.51
CA PHE A 142 -14.89 -4.43 4.07
C PHE A 142 -15.05 -3.92 5.50
N GLN A 143 -16.13 -3.18 5.79
CA GLN A 143 -16.42 -2.72 7.15
C GLN A 143 -16.46 -3.87 8.16
N ARG A 144 -16.94 -5.06 7.79
CA ARG A 144 -16.97 -6.23 8.67
C ARG A 144 -15.57 -6.73 9.04
N ALA A 145 -14.59 -6.62 8.13
CA ALA A 145 -13.20 -6.97 8.43
C ALA A 145 -12.51 -5.90 9.27
N LEU A 146 -12.86 -4.61 9.06
CA LEU A 146 -12.40 -3.52 9.93
C LEU A 146 -12.91 -3.73 11.36
N ASP A 147 -14.19 -4.07 11.52
CA ASP A 147 -14.81 -4.35 12.82
C ASP A 147 -14.16 -5.56 13.53
N SER A 148 -13.58 -6.51 12.78
CA SER A 148 -12.83 -7.65 13.31
C SER A 148 -11.32 -7.42 13.43
N GLY A 149 -10.82 -6.22 13.11
CA GLY A 149 -9.39 -5.89 13.18
C GLY A 149 -8.51 -6.59 12.14
N ASP A 150 -9.09 -7.10 11.05
CA ASP A 150 -8.37 -7.82 9.97
C ASP A 150 -8.13 -6.90 8.77
N GLU A 151 -7.39 -5.81 9.01
CA GLU A 151 -7.02 -4.84 7.98
C GLU A 151 -6.10 -5.47 6.91
N GLY A 152 -5.24 -6.41 7.31
CA GLY A 152 -4.37 -7.15 6.39
C GLY A 152 -5.13 -7.93 5.33
N ARG A 153 -6.28 -8.54 5.67
CA ARG A 153 -7.17 -9.15 4.69
C ARG A 153 -7.68 -8.17 3.65
N LEU A 154 -7.95 -6.92 4.02
CA LEU A 154 -8.41 -5.90 3.07
C LEU A 154 -7.32 -5.50 2.10
N VAL A 155 -6.07 -5.37 2.57
CA VAL A 155 -4.89 -5.14 1.71
C VAL A 155 -4.72 -6.28 0.71
N ARG A 156 -4.79 -7.53 1.20
CA ARG A 156 -4.76 -8.72 0.35
C ARG A 156 -5.88 -8.69 -0.68
N LEU A 157 -7.13 -8.41 -0.26
CA LEU A 157 -8.29 -8.37 -1.17
C LEU A 157 -8.13 -7.29 -2.24
N VAL A 158 -7.79 -6.05 -1.87
CA VAL A 158 -7.52 -4.97 -2.84
C VAL A 158 -6.49 -5.41 -3.87
N THR A 159 -5.38 -5.98 -3.42
CA THR A 159 -4.29 -6.39 -4.31
C THR A 159 -4.65 -7.60 -5.16
N HIS A 160 -5.37 -8.58 -4.58
CA HIS A 160 -5.87 -9.78 -5.25
C HIS A 160 -6.79 -9.41 -6.43
N GLU A 161 -7.78 -8.55 -6.21
CA GLU A 161 -8.69 -8.15 -7.28
C GLU A 161 -7.97 -7.38 -8.39
N MET A 162 -6.98 -6.57 -8.02
CA MET A 162 -6.12 -5.88 -8.98
C MET A 162 -5.24 -6.86 -9.77
N ALA A 163 -4.85 -7.99 -9.19
CA ALA A 163 -4.07 -9.00 -9.90
C ALA A 163 -4.88 -9.69 -11.02
N HIS A 164 -6.20 -9.77 -10.90
CA HIS A 164 -7.06 -10.20 -12.01
C HIS A 164 -7.05 -9.21 -13.19
N VAL A 165 -6.84 -7.92 -12.91
CA VAL A 165 -6.59 -6.93 -13.97
C VAL A 165 -5.27 -7.23 -14.64
N LEU A 166 -4.21 -7.46 -13.85
CA LEU A 166 -2.87 -7.75 -14.37
C LEU A 166 -2.87 -8.97 -15.28
N ASN A 167 -3.64 -10.02 -14.93
CA ASN A 167 -3.78 -11.25 -15.72
C ASN A 167 -4.89 -11.25 -16.78
N SER A 168 -5.48 -10.09 -17.07
CA SER A 168 -6.51 -9.97 -18.10
C SER A 168 -5.99 -10.27 -19.51
N ASP A 169 -4.71 -10.05 -19.78
CA ASP A 169 -4.03 -10.36 -21.04
C ASP A 169 -3.50 -11.80 -21.13
N ARG A 170 -3.83 -12.68 -20.16
CA ARG A 170 -3.33 -14.06 -20.11
C ARG A 170 -3.54 -14.87 -21.39
N PHE A 171 -4.55 -14.54 -22.19
CA PHE A 171 -4.84 -15.21 -23.46
C PHE A 171 -3.86 -14.82 -24.58
N GLU A 172 -3.13 -13.72 -24.41
CA GLU A 172 -2.02 -13.32 -25.28
C GLU A 172 -0.72 -14.06 -24.92
N ASP A 173 -0.76 -14.90 -23.89
CA ASP A 173 0.32 -15.76 -23.45
C ASP A 173 1.64 -15.00 -23.13
N PRO A 174 1.56 -13.92 -22.31
CA PRO A 174 2.71 -13.09 -21.97
C PRO A 174 3.72 -13.85 -21.11
N ALA A 175 4.98 -13.41 -21.12
CA ALA A 175 6.08 -14.12 -20.47
C ALA A 175 5.83 -14.40 -18.97
N TYR A 176 5.32 -13.43 -18.20
CA TYR A 176 5.02 -13.63 -16.79
C TYR A 176 3.95 -14.72 -16.58
N TRP A 177 2.96 -14.80 -17.47
CA TRP A 177 1.88 -15.78 -17.37
C TRP A 177 2.37 -17.19 -17.71
N LYS A 178 3.23 -17.33 -18.72
CA LYS A 178 3.92 -18.60 -19.03
C LYS A 178 4.69 -19.11 -17.82
N THR A 179 5.52 -18.26 -17.23
CA THR A 179 6.29 -18.61 -16.04
C THR A 179 5.38 -19.00 -14.89
N PHE A 180 4.29 -18.25 -14.66
CA PHE A 180 3.37 -18.58 -13.57
C PHE A 180 2.65 -19.91 -13.78
N THR A 181 2.18 -20.20 -14.99
CA THR A 181 1.47 -21.46 -15.28
C THR A 181 2.38 -22.68 -15.14
N GLN A 182 3.65 -22.56 -15.52
CA GLN A 182 4.68 -23.59 -15.27
C GLN A 182 4.89 -23.80 -13.78
N LEU A 183 5.09 -22.70 -13.04
CA LEU A 183 5.25 -22.74 -11.58
C LEU A 183 4.03 -23.39 -10.90
N TYR A 184 2.82 -23.04 -11.34
CA TYR A 184 1.59 -23.63 -10.83
C TYR A 184 1.51 -25.14 -11.08
N ALA A 185 1.97 -25.61 -12.24
CA ALA A 185 2.02 -27.04 -12.54
C ALA A 185 3.02 -27.79 -11.63
N GLU A 186 4.08 -27.13 -11.18
CA GLU A 186 5.11 -27.70 -10.30
C GLU A 186 4.71 -27.67 -8.81
N GLN A 187 4.19 -26.53 -8.36
CA GLN A 187 3.92 -26.27 -6.93
C GLN A 187 2.49 -26.61 -6.52
N GLY A 188 1.54 -26.59 -7.46
CA GLY A 188 0.13 -26.83 -7.16
C GLY A 188 -0.50 -25.70 -6.34
N ARG A 189 -1.38 -26.07 -5.41
CA ARG A 189 -2.25 -25.13 -4.68
C ARG A 189 -1.43 -24.26 -3.71
N PHE A 190 -1.71 -22.96 -3.71
CA PHE A 190 -1.07 -21.98 -2.81
C PHE A 190 -1.88 -21.67 -1.55
N SER A 191 -3.21 -21.64 -1.64
CA SER A 191 -4.08 -21.32 -0.51
C SER A 191 -5.36 -22.15 -0.57
N GLU A 192 -6.06 -22.27 0.56
CA GLU A 192 -7.38 -22.89 0.53
C GLU A 192 -8.38 -22.09 -0.32
N TYR A 193 -8.27 -20.76 -0.32
CA TYR A 193 -9.17 -19.86 -1.04
C TYR A 193 -9.04 -19.98 -2.57
N ALA A 194 -7.82 -20.13 -3.09
CA ALA A 194 -7.56 -20.19 -4.52
C ALA A 194 -8.12 -21.44 -5.22
N SER A 195 -8.48 -22.48 -4.45
CA SER A 195 -8.95 -23.76 -4.97
C SER A 195 -8.00 -24.31 -6.07
N SER A 196 -8.51 -24.96 -7.12
CA SER A 196 -7.75 -25.46 -8.28
C SER A 196 -7.68 -24.48 -9.45
N SER A 197 -8.02 -23.20 -9.25
CA SER A 197 -7.98 -22.21 -10.33
C SER A 197 -6.61 -21.54 -10.39
N VAL A 198 -5.97 -21.61 -11.56
CA VAL A 198 -4.66 -20.96 -11.78
C VAL A 198 -4.77 -19.43 -11.71
N THR A 199 -5.91 -18.84 -12.12
CA THR A 199 -6.09 -17.38 -12.07
C THR A 199 -6.35 -16.87 -10.65
N GLU A 200 -7.06 -17.66 -9.83
CA GLU A 200 -7.25 -17.36 -8.41
C GLU A 200 -5.95 -17.58 -7.64
N THR A 201 -5.19 -18.63 -7.97
CA THR A 201 -3.88 -18.88 -7.39
C THR A 201 -2.92 -17.75 -7.71
N PHE A 202 -2.91 -17.23 -8.95
CA PHE A 202 -2.16 -16.04 -9.31
C PHE A 202 -2.54 -14.83 -8.45
N ALA A 203 -3.85 -14.56 -8.34
CA ALA A 203 -4.34 -13.42 -7.58
C ALA A 203 -4.03 -13.54 -6.09
N ASP A 204 -4.05 -14.74 -5.52
CA ASP A 204 -3.64 -15.00 -4.14
C ASP A 204 -2.15 -14.87 -3.91
N VAL A 205 -1.33 -15.42 -4.80
CA VAL A 205 0.13 -15.28 -4.75
C VAL A 205 0.52 -13.80 -4.70
N VAL A 206 -0.09 -12.97 -5.55
CA VAL A 206 0.14 -11.52 -5.59
C VAL A 206 -0.50 -10.81 -4.38
N GLY A 207 -1.73 -11.17 -4.02
CA GLY A 207 -2.48 -10.56 -2.94
C GLY A 207 -1.83 -10.76 -1.57
N TYR A 208 -1.41 -11.99 -1.25
CA TYR A 208 -0.71 -12.30 0.00
C TYR A 208 0.73 -11.80 0.02
N TYR A 209 1.34 -11.54 -1.14
CA TYR A 209 2.68 -10.96 -1.22
C TYR A 209 2.69 -9.53 -0.69
N VAL A 210 1.65 -8.74 -1.01
CA VAL A 210 1.46 -7.38 -0.48
C VAL A 210 0.75 -7.40 0.88
N GLY A 211 -0.31 -8.18 1.02
CA GLY A 211 -1.07 -8.33 2.27
C GLY A 211 -0.37 -9.25 3.27
N ARG A 212 0.90 -8.99 3.60
CA ARG A 212 1.69 -9.87 4.48
C ARG A 212 1.07 -10.07 5.86
N CYS A 213 0.28 -9.09 6.33
CA CYS A 213 -0.44 -9.15 7.59
C CYS A 213 -1.87 -9.73 7.52
N ALA A 214 -2.29 -10.22 6.36
CA ALA A 214 -3.52 -11.00 6.28
C ALA A 214 -3.38 -12.28 7.12
N LEU A 215 -4.47 -12.68 7.78
CA LEU A 215 -4.50 -13.94 8.51
C LEU A 215 -4.19 -15.12 7.58
N GLU A 216 -3.58 -16.15 8.15
CA GLU A 216 -3.27 -17.42 7.47
C GLU A 216 -2.46 -17.22 6.18
N ASN A 217 -1.53 -16.25 6.17
CA ASN A 217 -0.71 -15.99 5.01
C ASN A 217 0.16 -17.22 4.67
N PRO A 218 0.01 -17.83 3.47
CA PRO A 218 0.74 -19.07 3.14
C PRO A 218 2.27 -18.90 3.12
N TYR A 219 2.78 -17.68 2.94
CA TYR A 219 4.23 -17.45 2.98
C TYR A 219 4.83 -17.56 4.38
N ASP A 220 4.02 -17.57 5.44
CA ASP A 220 4.51 -17.61 6.83
C ASP A 220 5.12 -18.98 7.20
N THR A 221 4.87 -20.03 6.41
CA THR A 221 5.45 -21.37 6.62
C THR A 221 6.80 -21.54 5.93
N GLY A 222 7.09 -20.71 4.91
CA GLY A 222 8.23 -20.88 4.02
C GLY A 222 8.03 -21.93 2.91
N GLU A 223 6.89 -22.64 2.89
CA GLU A 223 6.61 -23.70 1.91
C GLU A 223 6.44 -23.17 0.47
N HIS A 224 6.03 -21.91 0.34
CA HIS A 224 5.71 -21.29 -0.94
C HIS A 224 6.74 -20.26 -1.41
N ASP A 225 8.03 -20.53 -1.18
CA ASP A 225 9.14 -19.66 -1.57
C ASP A 225 9.19 -19.37 -3.09
N ALA A 226 8.91 -20.36 -3.93
CA ALA A 226 8.95 -20.20 -5.38
C ALA A 226 7.84 -19.24 -5.88
N TYR A 227 6.65 -19.28 -5.25
CA TYR A 227 5.58 -18.32 -5.51
C TYR A 227 5.94 -16.91 -5.03
N TYR A 228 6.62 -16.82 -3.88
CA TYR A 228 7.12 -15.56 -3.35
C TYR A 228 8.11 -14.91 -4.32
N GLU A 229 9.10 -15.70 -4.78
CA GLU A 229 10.12 -15.26 -5.72
C GLU A 229 9.54 -14.84 -7.08
N PHE A 230 8.49 -15.54 -7.52
CA PHE A 230 7.73 -15.14 -8.69
C PHE A 230 7.09 -13.76 -8.52
N ALA A 231 6.31 -13.55 -7.44
CA ALA A 231 5.64 -12.29 -7.19
C ALA A 231 6.64 -11.13 -7.06
N ARG A 232 7.71 -11.36 -6.30
CA ARG A 232 8.82 -10.40 -6.17
C ARG A 232 9.38 -10.00 -7.53
N THR A 233 9.76 -10.98 -8.35
CA THR A 233 10.53 -10.73 -9.58
C THR A 233 9.66 -10.20 -10.71
N TYR A 234 8.52 -10.84 -10.96
CA TYR A 234 7.72 -10.60 -12.16
C TYR A 234 6.58 -9.62 -11.96
N VAL A 235 6.15 -9.36 -10.72
CA VAL A 235 5.02 -8.47 -10.43
C VAL A 235 5.48 -7.18 -9.78
N PHE A 236 6.42 -7.25 -8.83
CA PHE A 236 6.83 -6.10 -8.02
C PHE A 236 8.28 -5.64 -8.22
N GLY A 237 8.97 -6.14 -9.25
CA GLY A 237 10.28 -5.63 -9.66
C GLY A 237 11.38 -5.74 -8.59
N GLY A 238 11.35 -6.77 -7.75
CA GLY A 238 12.30 -6.99 -6.67
C GLY A 238 11.90 -6.38 -5.32
N LYS A 239 10.76 -5.69 -5.25
CA LYS A 239 10.35 -4.95 -4.05
C LYS A 239 9.69 -5.86 -3.00
N GLU A 240 10.25 -5.85 -1.80
CA GLU A 240 9.74 -6.63 -0.66
C GLU A 240 8.71 -5.85 0.16
N PHE A 241 7.61 -6.51 0.53
CA PHE A 241 6.50 -5.98 1.35
C PHE A 241 6.46 -6.60 2.75
N GLY A 242 7.49 -7.32 3.15
CA GLY A 242 7.57 -7.96 4.45
C GLY A 242 8.87 -8.73 4.62
N PRO A 243 9.01 -9.48 5.73
CA PRO A 243 10.14 -10.36 5.89
C PRO A 243 10.06 -11.53 4.90
N ALA A 244 11.18 -12.25 4.78
CA ALA A 244 11.30 -13.42 3.92
C ALA A 244 10.27 -14.51 4.26
N PRO A 245 9.99 -15.45 3.33
CA PRO A 245 9.15 -16.61 3.62
C PRO A 245 9.60 -17.37 4.89
N GLY A 246 8.66 -17.82 5.70
CA GLY A 246 8.92 -18.48 6.99
C GLY A 246 9.03 -17.52 8.19
N GLU A 247 9.07 -16.20 7.94
CA GLU A 247 9.05 -15.18 8.99
C GLU A 247 7.72 -14.43 9.00
N LYS A 248 7.15 -14.25 10.19
CA LYS A 248 5.91 -13.49 10.36
C LYS A 248 6.20 -11.99 10.43
N PRO A 249 5.53 -11.15 9.62
CA PRO A 249 5.64 -9.71 9.75
C PRO A 249 5.16 -9.23 11.12
N ASN A 250 5.81 -8.19 11.65
CA ASN A 250 5.26 -7.48 12.80
C ASN A 250 4.08 -6.61 12.34
N CYS A 251 2.88 -7.14 12.50
CA CYS A 251 1.65 -6.47 12.10
C CYS A 251 1.14 -5.46 13.13
N THR A 252 1.82 -5.28 14.27
CA THR A 252 1.40 -4.36 15.33
C THR A 252 2.23 -3.07 15.40
N VAL A 253 3.34 -2.94 14.67
CA VAL A 253 4.23 -1.75 14.75
C VAL A 253 4.96 -1.48 13.42
N PRO A 254 5.11 -0.22 12.97
CA PRO A 254 5.98 0.10 11.83
C PRO A 254 7.47 -0.23 12.03
N ALA A 255 8.21 -0.25 10.92
CA ALA A 255 9.64 -0.58 10.86
C ALA A 255 10.53 0.32 11.76
N PRO A 256 11.72 -0.17 12.17
CA PRO A 256 12.66 0.61 12.98
C PRO A 256 13.02 1.95 12.30
N GLY A 257 12.69 3.07 12.96
CA GLY A 257 12.90 4.43 12.45
C GLY A 257 11.62 5.20 12.13
N ALA A 258 10.44 4.57 12.18
CA ALA A 258 9.17 5.27 12.20
C ALA A 258 8.92 5.90 13.59
N GLU A 259 8.47 7.17 13.63
CA GLU A 259 8.17 7.85 14.90
C GLU A 259 7.03 7.15 15.66
N THR A 260 7.18 7.11 16.98
CA THR A 260 6.24 6.44 17.90
C THR A 260 4.88 7.13 17.89
N PRO A 261 3.77 6.42 17.66
CA PRO A 261 2.43 6.99 17.78
C PRO A 261 2.15 7.44 19.22
N LEU A 262 1.64 8.66 19.39
CA LEU A 262 1.10 9.10 20.67
C LEU A 262 -0.14 8.26 21.03
N PRO A 263 -0.36 7.93 22.32
CA PRO A 263 -1.52 7.16 22.74
C PRO A 263 -2.82 7.89 22.38
N GLY A 264 -3.65 7.24 21.56
CA GLY A 264 -5.02 7.69 21.30
C GLY A 264 -5.80 7.78 22.61
N LYS A 265 -6.67 8.79 22.72
CA LYS A 265 -7.54 8.99 23.89
C LYS A 265 -8.33 7.70 24.19
N PRO A 266 -8.42 7.27 25.45
CA PRO A 266 -9.22 6.11 25.82
C PRO A 266 -10.70 6.41 25.57
N THR A 267 -11.31 5.69 24.63
CA THR A 267 -12.77 5.63 24.49
C THR A 267 -13.30 4.66 25.55
N PRO A 268 -14.23 5.06 26.43
CA PRO A 268 -14.81 4.14 27.41
C PRO A 268 -15.55 3.00 26.71
N GLN A 269 -15.12 1.76 26.93
CA GLN A 269 -15.81 0.56 26.48
C GLN A 269 -17.02 0.31 27.41
N SER A 270 -18.24 0.33 26.86
CA SER A 270 -19.47 0.04 27.62
C SER A 270 -20.31 -1.10 27.02
N TRP A 271 -19.70 -2.12 26.41
CA TRP A 271 -20.45 -3.22 25.80
C TRP A 271 -20.12 -4.63 26.31
N VAL A 272 -19.32 -4.77 27.37
CA VAL A 272 -19.16 -6.05 28.07
C VAL A 272 -20.12 -6.12 29.24
N GLU A 273 -21.41 -6.34 28.96
CA GLU A 273 -22.41 -6.77 29.96
C GLU A 273 -23.72 -7.17 29.27
N ALA A 274 -23.69 -8.24 28.47
CA ALA A 274 -24.87 -9.06 28.15
C ALA A 274 -24.49 -10.27 27.29
N VAL A 275 -23.80 -11.27 27.86
CA VAL A 275 -24.16 -12.71 27.74
C VAL A 275 -23.44 -13.48 28.85
N SER A 276 -23.92 -13.32 30.07
CA SER A 276 -23.70 -14.30 31.14
C SER A 276 -24.91 -14.29 32.05
N GLY A 277 -25.85 -15.19 31.81
CA GLY A 277 -26.96 -15.46 32.74
C GLY A 277 -28.31 -15.59 32.06
N GLU A 278 -28.77 -16.84 32.03
CA GLU A 278 -30.13 -17.36 31.75
C GLU A 278 -30.52 -17.63 30.28
#